data_AF-A0A0G0SET3-F1
#
_entry.id   AF-A0A0G0SET3-F1
#
_cell.length_a   1.000
_cell.length_b   1.000
_cell.length_c   1.000
_cell.angle_alpha   90.00
_cell.angle_beta   90.00
_cell.angle_gamma   90.00
#
_symmetry.space_group_name_H-M   'P 1'
#
loop_
_entity.id
_entity.type
_entity.pdbx_description
1 polymer ?
#
loop_
_entity_poly.entity_id
_entity_poly.type
_entity_poly.pdbx_seq_one_letter_code
_entity_poly.pdbx_strand_id
1 'polypeptide(L)'
;MLIKKLILSFIALAIGLGMSAMPAAAATSISRTGNDLGDLFLLNKLFGGSSKVLDKSSDTSLGNLIILDQLFPKTTTATTVTTPTTGAVTTTAVRSFAEIQRGKILLQVQDKGQAWYVNPLTNRRVFLGPTPAEAFNEIASLALGVSNATFDSYAGKAPSNLSGRFLLKVEDSGRLFYVNPADLSLVEVIGPTGALNLIQTVGVGITNTNLNRISQ
;
A
#
# COMPACT_ATOMS: atom_id res chain seq x y z
N MET A 1 57.35 33.06 15.07
CA MET A 1 58.04 32.63 13.85
C MET A 1 57.00 32.18 12.83
N LEU A 2 56.71 33.08 11.88
CA LEU A 2 56.28 32.87 10.48
C LEU A 2 55.10 31.90 10.19
N ILE A 3 53.90 32.39 9.88
CA ILE A 3 53.45 32.87 8.54
C ILE A 3 53.61 31.80 7.45
N LYS A 4 52.48 31.23 6.99
CA LYS A 4 52.13 31.21 5.57
C LYS A 4 50.63 30.94 5.34
N LYS A 5 49.96 31.99 4.88
CA LYS A 5 48.73 31.94 4.07
C LYS A 5 48.99 31.05 2.85
N LEU A 6 48.01 30.25 2.44
CA LEU A 6 47.85 29.89 1.04
C LEU A 6 46.39 30.09 0.64
N ILE A 7 46.24 31.03 -0.29
CA ILE A 7 45.03 31.48 -0.96
C ILE A 7 45.03 30.82 -2.35
N LEU A 8 43.83 30.67 -2.92
CA LEU A 8 43.49 30.54 -4.36
C LEU A 8 43.47 29.12 -4.99
N SER A 9 42.26 28.67 -5.39
CA SER A 9 41.87 28.74 -6.81
C SER A 9 40.37 28.48 -7.00
N PHE A 10 39.69 29.49 -7.55
CA PHE A 10 38.36 29.39 -8.15
C PHE A 10 38.49 28.72 -9.53
N ILE A 11 37.66 27.71 -9.82
CA ILE A 11 37.29 27.37 -11.20
C ILE A 11 35.77 27.36 -11.26
N ALA A 12 35.22 28.47 -11.74
CA ALA A 12 33.89 28.51 -12.32
C ALA A 12 34.00 27.95 -13.75
N LEU A 13 33.26 26.88 -14.04
CA LEU A 13 32.99 26.49 -15.41
C LEU A 13 31.49 26.68 -15.67
N ALA A 14 31.19 27.82 -16.28
CA ALA A 14 29.90 28.08 -16.90
C ALA A 14 29.88 27.37 -18.25
N ILE A 15 28.94 26.43 -18.44
CA ILE A 15 28.49 26.01 -19.77
C ILE A 15 27.02 26.37 -19.84
N GLY A 16 26.74 27.46 -20.55
CA GLY A 16 25.40 27.86 -20.92
C GLY A 16 24.97 27.25 -22.25
N LEU A 17 23.66 27.34 -22.46
CA LEU A 17 22.87 27.26 -23.70
C LEU A 17 22.23 25.91 -24.05
N GLY A 18 20.90 25.91 -23.93
CA GLY A 18 20.01 24.87 -24.44
C GLY A 18 18.57 25.03 -23.96
N MET A 19 18.02 26.26 -23.96
CA MET A 19 16.59 26.47 -23.76
C MET A 19 15.84 26.02 -25.02
N SER A 20 15.21 24.84 -24.97
CA SER A 20 14.09 24.51 -25.86
C SER A 20 12.84 24.43 -25.01
N ALA A 21 11.94 25.39 -25.23
CA ALA A 21 10.61 25.44 -24.65
C ALA A 21 9.84 24.14 -24.94
N MET A 22 9.55 23.37 -23.89
CA MET A 22 8.52 22.34 -23.95
C MET A 22 7.16 23.00 -23.66
N PRO A 23 6.15 22.78 -24.52
CA PRO A 23 4.83 23.36 -24.35
C PRO A 23 4.17 22.80 -23.09
N ALA A 24 3.57 23.69 -22.32
CA ALA A 24 2.69 23.39 -21.21
C ALA A 24 1.47 22.61 -21.72
N ALA A 25 1.52 21.28 -21.61
CA ALA A 25 0.32 20.47 -21.62
C ALA A 25 -0.42 20.77 -20.31
N ALA A 26 -1.34 21.73 -20.39
CA ALA A 26 -2.34 21.96 -19.38
C ALA A 26 -3.09 20.65 -19.17
N ALA A 27 -2.84 19.98 -18.04
CA ALA A 27 -3.80 19.05 -17.48
C ALA A 27 -5.01 19.90 -17.08
N THR A 28 -5.94 20.08 -18.02
CA THR A 28 -7.26 20.62 -17.74
C THR A 28 -7.87 19.76 -16.66
N SER A 29 -7.91 20.35 -15.47
CA SER A 29 -8.85 20.09 -14.41
C SER A 29 -10.16 19.55 -14.98
N ILE A 30 -10.57 18.36 -14.54
CA ILE A 30 -11.97 17.96 -14.66
C ILE A 30 -12.71 18.77 -13.58
N SER A 31 -12.90 20.06 -13.87
CA SER A 31 -13.72 20.95 -13.08
C SER A 31 -15.15 20.53 -13.33
N ARG A 32 -15.76 19.95 -12.29
CA ARG A 32 -17.12 19.44 -12.29
C ARG A 32 -18.07 20.62 -12.17
N THR A 33 -18.22 21.42 -13.21
CA THR A 33 -19.21 22.50 -13.25
C THR A 33 -19.49 22.90 -14.70
N GLY A 34 -20.73 22.75 -15.14
CA GLY A 34 -21.19 23.29 -16.42
C GLY A 34 -21.95 22.24 -17.22
N ASN A 35 -23.25 22.49 -17.40
CA ASN A 35 -24.15 21.75 -18.28
C ASN A 35 -23.82 22.05 -19.76
N ASP A 36 -22.55 21.93 -20.14
CA ASP A 36 -22.09 22.25 -21.47
C ASP A 36 -22.60 21.17 -22.43
N LEU A 37 -23.37 21.67 -23.39
CA LEU A 37 -24.18 20.94 -24.38
C LEU A 37 -23.37 20.04 -25.34
N GLY A 38 -22.10 19.78 -25.03
CA GLY A 38 -21.27 18.78 -25.71
C GLY A 38 -21.60 17.34 -25.29
N ASP A 39 -21.93 17.10 -24.02
CA ASP A 39 -22.30 15.76 -23.52
C ASP A 39 -23.67 15.31 -24.06
N LEU A 40 -24.55 16.27 -24.41
CA LEU A 40 -25.87 15.97 -24.96
C LEU A 40 -25.81 15.55 -26.44
N PHE A 41 -24.79 15.99 -27.18
CA PHE A 41 -24.60 15.61 -28.58
C PHE A 41 -24.10 14.16 -28.71
N LEU A 42 -23.40 13.66 -27.69
CA LEU A 42 -22.96 12.26 -27.58
C LEU A 42 -24.12 11.31 -27.29
N LEU A 43 -25.20 11.77 -26.63
CA LEU A 43 -26.42 11.00 -26.41
C LEU A 43 -27.26 10.84 -27.71
N ASN A 44 -27.31 11.88 -28.55
CA ASN A 44 -28.08 11.84 -29.80
C ASN A 44 -27.50 10.89 -30.86
N LYS A 45 -26.18 10.68 -30.86
CA LYS A 45 -25.51 9.70 -31.74
C LYS A 45 -25.56 8.27 -31.23
N LEU A 46 -25.79 8.07 -29.94
CA LEU A 46 -25.93 6.73 -29.34
C LEU A 46 -27.36 6.18 -29.50
N PHE A 47 -28.37 7.06 -29.48
CA PHE A 47 -29.77 6.70 -29.65
C PHE A 47 -30.33 7.31 -30.93
N GLY A 48 -29.89 6.79 -32.07
CA GLY A 48 -30.17 7.32 -33.40
C GLY A 48 -31.60 7.85 -33.57
N GLY A 49 -31.70 9.18 -33.68
CA GLY A 49 -32.71 9.91 -34.47
C GLY A 49 -34.18 9.52 -34.35
N SER A 50 -34.61 8.94 -33.23
CA SER A 50 -35.98 8.47 -33.06
C SER A 50 -36.59 9.11 -31.82
N SER A 51 -37.30 10.22 -32.02
CA SER A 51 -38.03 10.99 -31.01
C SER A 51 -39.19 10.25 -30.32
N LYS A 52 -39.16 8.91 -30.31
CA LYS A 52 -40.19 8.03 -29.73
C LYS A 52 -39.80 7.40 -28.39
N VAL A 53 -38.57 7.63 -27.91
CA VAL A 53 -38.11 7.14 -26.60
C VAL A 53 -38.58 8.05 -25.44
N LEU A 54 -39.01 9.28 -25.73
CA LEU A 54 -39.47 10.25 -24.72
C LEU A 54 -40.99 10.53 -24.75
N ASP A 55 -41.80 9.74 -25.47
CA ASP A 55 -43.24 9.97 -25.45
C ASP A 55 -43.82 9.59 -24.07
N LYS A 56 -44.37 10.59 -23.39
CA LYS A 56 -44.99 10.52 -22.08
C LYS A 56 -46.42 10.01 -22.24
N SER A 57 -46.58 8.79 -22.75
CA SER A 57 -47.87 8.10 -22.76
C SER A 57 -47.78 6.90 -21.81
N SER A 58 -48.49 7.05 -20.70
CA SER A 58 -48.77 6.00 -19.73
C SER A 58 -49.38 4.80 -20.43
N ASP A 59 -48.59 3.74 -20.61
CA ASP A 59 -48.84 2.45 -19.99
C ASP A 59 -47.97 1.38 -20.65
N THR A 60 -47.54 0.47 -19.79
CA THR A 60 -47.08 -0.89 -20.12
C THR A 60 -45.62 -1.06 -20.53
N SER A 61 -44.97 -1.80 -19.63
CA SER A 61 -43.84 -2.68 -19.89
C SER A 61 -42.52 -2.02 -20.20
N LEU A 62 -41.62 -2.21 -19.23
CA LEU A 62 -40.17 -2.37 -19.37
C LEU A 62 -39.81 -3.54 -20.33
N GLY A 63 -40.49 -3.61 -21.47
CA GLY A 63 -40.49 -4.69 -22.44
C GLY A 63 -39.66 -4.37 -23.68
N ASN A 64 -38.58 -3.58 -23.52
CA ASN A 64 -37.56 -3.49 -24.57
C ASN A 64 -36.15 -3.20 -24.02
N LEU A 65 -35.70 -4.03 -23.07
CA LEU A 65 -34.29 -4.15 -22.66
C LEU A 65 -33.63 -5.41 -23.27
N ILE A 66 -34.03 -5.80 -24.49
CA ILE A 66 -33.51 -6.97 -25.22
C ILE A 66 -32.12 -6.69 -25.85
N ILE A 67 -31.33 -5.75 -25.31
CA ILE A 67 -29.96 -5.49 -25.82
C ILE A 67 -28.90 -5.55 -24.72
N LEU A 68 -29.01 -6.51 -23.79
CA LEU A 68 -27.84 -6.95 -23.01
C LEU A 68 -27.34 -8.35 -23.39
N ASP A 69 -28.21 -9.24 -23.89
CA ASP A 69 -27.81 -10.62 -24.23
C ASP A 69 -26.95 -10.70 -25.52
N GLN A 70 -27.14 -9.77 -26.46
CA GLN A 70 -26.35 -9.73 -27.71
C GLN A 70 -25.00 -8.99 -27.59
N LEU A 71 -24.72 -8.36 -26.45
CA LEU A 71 -23.43 -7.70 -26.17
C LEU A 71 -22.60 -8.45 -25.12
N PHE A 72 -23.20 -9.41 -24.41
CA PHE A 72 -22.51 -10.31 -23.48
C PHE A 72 -23.07 -11.73 -23.66
N PRO A 73 -22.47 -12.57 -24.54
CA PRO A 73 -22.91 -13.95 -24.67
C PRO A 73 -22.84 -14.63 -23.30
N LYS A 74 -24.01 -15.11 -22.85
CA LYS A 74 -24.18 -15.81 -21.59
C LYS A 74 -23.57 -17.21 -21.71
N THR A 75 -22.32 -17.40 -21.29
CA THR A 75 -21.81 -18.76 -21.06
C THR A 75 -22.43 -19.30 -19.77
N THR A 76 -23.62 -19.90 -19.91
CA THR A 76 -24.17 -20.85 -18.95
C THR A 76 -24.30 -22.19 -19.66
N THR A 77 -23.27 -23.03 -19.53
CA THR A 77 -23.41 -24.47 -19.73
C THR A 77 -23.72 -25.07 -18.36
N ALA A 78 -24.96 -25.50 -18.17
CA ALA A 78 -25.33 -26.38 -17.07
C ALA A 78 -25.17 -27.84 -17.52
N THR A 79 -24.93 -28.73 -16.54
CA THR A 79 -24.80 -30.21 -16.61
C THR A 79 -23.38 -30.67 -16.96
N THR A 80 -22.65 -31.47 -16.18
CA THR A 80 -23.04 -32.72 -15.48
C THR A 80 -22.04 -33.06 -14.36
N VAL A 81 -22.52 -33.72 -13.30
CA VAL A 81 -21.71 -34.48 -12.33
C VAL A 81 -20.85 -35.52 -13.07
N THR A 82 -19.52 -35.38 -13.01
CA THR A 82 -18.56 -36.48 -12.95
C THR A 82 -17.24 -35.94 -12.39
N THR A 83 -16.76 -36.57 -11.33
CA THR A 83 -15.42 -36.45 -10.77
C THR A 83 -14.34 -36.65 -11.84
N PRO A 84 -13.28 -35.82 -11.86
CA PRO A 84 -11.94 -36.26 -12.23
C PRO A 84 -11.10 -36.40 -10.96
N THR A 85 -10.82 -37.65 -10.62
CA THR A 85 -9.71 -38.04 -9.76
C THR A 85 -8.38 -37.58 -10.38
N THR A 86 -7.57 -36.92 -9.57
CA THR A 86 -6.10 -36.83 -9.66
C THR A 86 -5.50 -36.09 -10.86
N GLY A 87 -5.25 -34.81 -10.63
CA GLY A 87 -4.07 -34.09 -11.11
C GLY A 87 -3.78 -33.00 -10.09
N ALA A 88 -2.66 -33.07 -9.39
CA ALA A 88 -2.31 -32.10 -8.36
C ALA A 88 -2.12 -30.71 -8.99
N VAL A 89 -3.22 -29.96 -9.07
CA VAL A 89 -3.16 -28.51 -9.22
C VAL A 89 -2.57 -28.03 -7.91
N THR A 90 -1.30 -27.63 -7.94
CA THR A 90 -0.71 -26.86 -6.87
C THR A 90 -1.48 -25.55 -6.81
N THR A 91 -2.54 -25.52 -6.00
CA THR A 91 -3.33 -24.33 -5.70
C THR A 91 -2.36 -23.29 -5.18
N THR A 92 -1.94 -22.37 -6.06
CA THR A 92 -1.20 -21.18 -5.65
C THR A 92 -2.18 -20.40 -4.78
N ALA A 93 -2.06 -20.58 -3.47
CA ALA A 93 -2.94 -19.97 -2.49
C ALA A 93 -2.91 -18.46 -2.71
N VAL A 94 -4.02 -17.88 -3.15
CA VAL A 94 -4.16 -16.44 -3.32
C VAL A 94 -4.07 -15.85 -1.91
N ARG A 95 -2.91 -15.28 -1.57
CA ARG A 95 -2.71 -14.61 -0.29
C ARG A 95 -3.67 -13.43 -0.20
N SER A 96 -4.40 -13.36 0.91
CA SER A 96 -5.26 -12.24 1.24
C SER A 96 -4.45 -10.94 1.35
N PHE A 97 -5.13 -9.80 1.22
CA PHE A 97 -4.47 -8.49 1.34
C PHE A 97 -3.74 -8.34 2.68
N ALA A 98 -4.36 -8.77 3.78
CA ALA A 98 -3.75 -8.74 5.11
C ALA A 98 -2.48 -9.62 5.18
N GLU A 99 -2.49 -10.80 4.56
CA GLU A 99 -1.33 -11.70 4.52
C GLU A 99 -0.13 -11.11 3.78
N ILE A 100 -0.38 -10.28 2.77
CA ILE A 100 0.68 -9.59 2.01
C ILE A 100 1.32 -8.47 2.85
N GLN A 101 0.59 -7.92 3.82
CA GLN A 101 1.09 -6.86 4.71
C GLN A 101 1.66 -7.37 6.03
N ARG A 102 1.69 -8.70 6.26
CA ARG A 102 2.21 -9.30 7.50
C ARG A 102 3.59 -8.76 7.85
N GLY A 103 3.74 -8.41 9.12
CA GLY A 103 5.00 -7.96 9.66
C GLY A 103 5.35 -6.52 9.33
N LYS A 104 4.61 -5.85 8.45
CA LYS A 104 4.94 -4.48 8.01
C LYS A 104 4.42 -3.45 8.98
N ILE A 105 5.15 -2.33 9.03
CA ILE A 105 4.69 -1.09 9.63
C ILE A 105 4.05 -0.26 8.51
N LEU A 106 2.82 0.19 8.75
CA LEU A 106 2.01 0.92 7.80
C LEU A 106 1.74 2.33 8.34
N LEU A 107 1.92 3.33 7.50
CA LEU A 107 1.68 4.73 7.79
C LEU A 107 0.44 5.22 7.06
N GLN A 108 -0.55 5.69 7.80
CA GLN A 108 -1.79 6.18 7.22
C GLN A 108 -1.59 7.58 6.64
N VAL A 109 -1.56 7.70 5.31
CA VAL A 109 -1.19 8.96 4.62
C VAL A 109 -2.36 9.91 4.35
N GLN A 110 -3.60 9.47 4.61
CA GLN A 110 -4.82 10.23 4.29
C GLN A 110 -5.53 10.78 5.54
N ASP A 111 -4.87 10.75 6.69
CA ASP A 111 -5.43 11.22 7.97
C ASP A 111 -4.30 11.72 8.89
N LYS A 112 -4.33 11.42 10.19
CA LYS A 112 -3.40 11.95 11.20
C LYS A 112 -1.98 11.35 11.15
N GLY A 113 -1.60 10.64 10.09
CA GLY A 113 -0.28 10.00 10.00
C GLY A 113 -0.12 8.81 10.97
N GLN A 114 -1.22 8.16 11.36
CA GLN A 114 -1.19 7.08 12.35
C GLN A 114 -0.34 5.90 11.87
N ALA A 115 0.45 5.34 12.79
CA ALA A 115 1.26 4.16 12.56
C ALA A 115 0.54 2.89 13.02
N TRP A 116 0.56 1.88 12.15
CA TRP A 116 -0.07 0.59 12.35
C TRP A 116 0.95 -0.51 12.10
N TYR A 117 0.88 -1.59 12.86
CA TYR A 117 1.70 -2.77 12.66
C TYR A 117 0.81 -3.96 12.34
N VAL A 118 1.09 -4.70 11.26
CA VAL A 118 0.34 -5.91 10.93
C VAL A 118 1.00 -7.10 11.59
N ASN A 119 0.38 -7.64 12.64
CA ASN A 119 0.92 -8.77 13.37
C ASN A 119 1.02 -10.00 12.45
N PRO A 120 2.23 -10.57 12.25
CA PRO A 120 2.43 -11.67 11.32
C PRO A 120 1.81 -12.98 11.81
N LEU A 121 1.44 -13.12 13.08
CA LEU A 121 0.79 -14.34 13.58
C LEU A 121 -0.72 -14.32 13.36
N THR A 122 -1.35 -13.17 13.56
CA THR A 122 -2.82 -13.03 13.52
C THR A 122 -3.33 -12.39 12.23
N ASN A 123 -2.46 -11.80 11.41
CA ASN A 123 -2.81 -10.99 10.23
C ASN A 123 -3.70 -9.78 10.56
N ARG A 124 -3.67 -9.34 11.82
CA ARG A 124 -4.43 -8.18 12.30
C ARG A 124 -3.53 -6.97 12.45
N ARG A 125 -4.08 -5.78 12.20
CA ARG A 125 -3.38 -4.51 12.44
C ARG A 125 -3.53 -4.11 13.91
N VAL A 126 -2.42 -3.72 14.50
CA VAL A 126 -2.34 -3.15 15.85
C VAL A 126 -1.96 -1.69 15.69
N PHE A 127 -2.65 -0.81 16.41
CA PHE A 127 -2.29 0.60 16.44
C PHE A 127 -1.02 0.76 17.30
N LEU A 128 0.03 1.36 16.76
CA LEU A 128 1.26 1.57 17.53
C LEU A 128 1.14 2.76 18.49
N GLY A 129 0.19 3.67 18.27
CA GLY A 129 -0.01 4.82 19.15
C GLY A 129 0.23 6.15 18.45
N PRO A 130 -0.26 7.26 19.04
CA PRO A 130 -0.13 8.59 18.47
C PRO A 130 1.24 9.23 18.75
N THR A 131 1.95 8.80 19.81
CA THR A 131 3.27 9.35 20.15
C THR A 131 4.39 8.32 20.02
N PRO A 132 5.65 8.75 19.84
CA PRO A 132 6.80 7.84 19.82
C PRO A 132 6.98 7.02 21.11
N ALA A 133 6.57 7.58 22.26
CA ALA A 133 6.66 6.90 23.54
C ALA A 133 5.66 5.74 23.64
N GLU A 134 4.41 5.98 23.23
CA GLU A 134 3.39 4.92 23.15
C GLU A 134 3.77 3.87 22.11
N ALA A 135 4.29 4.29 20.95
CA ALA A 135 4.81 3.38 19.93
C ALA A 135 5.88 2.46 20.49
N PHE A 136 6.84 2.98 21.25
CA PHE A 136 7.85 2.14 21.87
C PHE A 136 7.25 1.13 22.86
N ASN A 137 6.29 1.55 23.69
CA ASN A 137 5.63 0.66 24.65
C ASN A 137 4.83 -0.46 23.97
N GLU A 138 4.09 -0.14 22.90
CA GLU A 138 3.35 -1.14 22.12
C GLU A 138 4.27 -2.09 21.36
N ILE A 139 5.38 -1.58 20.78
CA ILE A 139 6.37 -2.45 20.14
C ILE A 139 6.98 -3.41 21.16
N ALA A 140 7.32 -2.92 22.36
CA ALA A 140 7.88 -3.73 23.43
C ALA A 140 6.88 -4.78 23.95
N SER A 141 5.58 -4.45 24.02
CA SER A 141 4.53 -5.39 24.44
C SER A 141 4.33 -6.54 23.45
N LEU A 142 4.54 -6.26 22.16
CA LEU A 142 4.44 -7.23 21.06
C LEU A 142 5.72 -8.05 20.85
N ALA A 143 6.82 -7.70 21.54
CA ALA A 143 8.11 -8.29 21.35
C ALA A 143 8.21 -9.71 21.93
N LEU A 144 8.89 -10.59 21.19
CA LEU A 144 9.23 -11.93 21.68
C LEU A 144 10.57 -11.89 22.41
N GLY A 145 10.59 -12.36 23.65
CA GLY A 145 11.83 -12.59 24.39
C GLY A 145 12.73 -13.64 23.72
N VAL A 146 14.00 -13.29 23.52
CA VAL A 146 15.03 -14.18 22.95
C VAL A 146 16.30 -14.10 23.79
N SER A 147 16.98 -15.24 23.98
CA SER A 147 18.28 -15.30 24.68
C SER A 147 19.41 -14.76 23.80
N ASN A 148 20.50 -14.33 24.42
CA ASN A 148 21.66 -13.79 23.70
C ASN A 148 22.25 -14.83 22.75
N ALA A 149 22.42 -16.07 23.20
CA ALA A 149 22.93 -17.16 22.37
C ALA A 149 22.08 -17.40 21.11
N THR A 150 20.74 -17.36 21.25
CA THR A 150 19.83 -17.53 20.10
C THR A 150 19.90 -16.33 19.17
N PHE A 151 19.92 -15.11 19.71
CA PHE A 151 20.02 -13.90 18.91
C PHE A 151 21.34 -13.84 18.12
N ASP A 152 22.45 -14.16 18.77
CA ASP A 152 23.79 -14.12 18.18
C ASP A 152 23.94 -15.19 17.08
N SER A 153 23.20 -16.31 17.17
CA SER A 153 23.15 -17.34 16.13
C SER A 153 22.60 -16.85 14.78
N TYR A 154 21.87 -15.73 14.76
CA TYR A 154 21.32 -15.15 13.54
C TYR A 154 22.39 -14.49 12.65
N ALA A 155 23.58 -14.19 13.19
CA ALA A 155 24.69 -13.59 12.44
C ALA A 155 24.28 -12.36 11.59
N GLY A 156 23.37 -11.53 12.12
CA GLY A 156 22.86 -10.32 11.46
C GLY A 156 21.61 -10.50 10.59
N LYS A 157 21.16 -11.73 10.32
CA LYS A 157 19.91 -12.00 9.59
C LYS A 157 19.02 -12.99 10.33
N ALA A 158 17.82 -12.54 10.67
CA ALA A 158 16.87 -13.40 11.37
C ALA A 158 16.33 -14.51 10.46
N PRO A 159 15.93 -15.67 11.01
CA PRO A 159 15.23 -16.68 10.25
C PRO A 159 13.85 -16.20 9.77
N SER A 160 13.38 -16.76 8.65
CA SER A 160 12.17 -16.29 7.96
C SER A 160 10.88 -16.42 8.77
N ASN A 161 10.83 -17.32 9.76
CA ASN A 161 9.71 -17.46 10.70
C ASN A 161 9.58 -16.26 11.66
N LEU A 162 10.65 -15.47 11.84
CA LEU A 162 10.64 -14.24 12.63
C LEU A 162 10.44 -12.99 11.77
N SER A 163 10.21 -13.15 10.47
CA SER A 163 9.96 -12.04 9.54
C SER A 163 8.87 -11.10 10.06
N GLY A 164 9.22 -9.82 10.19
CA GLY A 164 8.32 -8.78 10.67
C GLY A 164 8.03 -8.81 12.16
N ARG A 165 8.68 -9.65 12.96
CA ARG A 165 8.46 -9.70 14.42
C ARG A 165 9.37 -8.73 15.15
N PHE A 166 8.93 -8.33 16.33
CA PHE A 166 9.76 -7.65 17.31
C PHE A 166 10.42 -8.69 18.23
N LEU A 167 11.70 -8.50 18.53
CA LEU A 167 12.52 -9.35 19.37
C LEU A 167 13.08 -8.53 20.53
N LEU A 168 12.99 -9.07 21.73
CA LEU A 168 13.53 -8.46 22.94
C LEU A 168 14.65 -9.34 23.49
N LYS A 169 15.87 -8.83 23.55
CA LYS A 169 16.99 -9.51 24.20
C LYS A 169 16.87 -9.35 25.71
N VAL A 170 16.31 -10.36 26.36
CA VAL A 170 15.97 -10.31 27.80
C VAL A 170 17.20 -10.30 28.70
N GLU A 171 18.32 -10.83 28.22
CA GLU A 171 19.60 -10.91 28.94
C GLU A 171 20.52 -9.70 28.70
N ASP A 172 20.06 -8.72 27.92
CA ASP A 172 20.89 -7.68 27.33
C ASP A 172 20.27 -6.30 27.53
N SER A 173 19.89 -6.01 28.78
CA SER A 173 19.21 -4.78 29.18
C SER A 173 17.86 -4.54 28.49
N GLY A 174 17.25 -5.58 27.91
CA GLY A 174 15.99 -5.44 27.18
C GLY A 174 16.14 -4.71 25.85
N ARG A 175 17.27 -4.91 25.14
CA ARG A 175 17.43 -4.36 23.78
C ARG A 175 16.37 -4.92 22.83
N LEU A 176 15.75 -4.02 22.06
CA LEU A 176 14.61 -4.30 21.21
C LEU A 176 15.02 -4.21 19.74
N PHE A 177 14.57 -5.18 18.94
CA PHE A 177 14.88 -5.28 17.53
C PHE A 177 13.62 -5.56 16.73
N TYR A 178 13.53 -5.00 15.53
CA TYR A 178 12.54 -5.34 14.52
C TYR A 178 13.19 -6.15 13.41
N VAL A 179 12.58 -7.27 13.03
CA VAL A 179 13.01 -8.04 11.88
C VAL A 179 12.34 -7.48 10.62
N ASN A 180 13.11 -6.85 9.73
CA ASN A 180 12.55 -6.33 8.48
C ASN A 180 12.03 -7.48 7.60
N PRO A 181 10.74 -7.51 7.22
CA PRO A 181 10.19 -8.59 6.42
C PRO A 181 10.69 -8.60 4.97
N ALA A 182 11.30 -7.52 4.49
CA ALA A 182 11.83 -7.42 3.13
C ALA A 182 13.14 -8.22 2.95
N ASP A 183 14.05 -8.13 3.92
CA ASP A 183 15.42 -8.64 3.79
C ASP A 183 15.93 -9.40 5.02
N LEU A 184 15.10 -9.51 6.08
CA LEU A 184 15.39 -10.18 7.35
C LEU A 184 16.49 -9.52 8.19
N SER A 185 16.87 -8.27 7.89
CA SER A 185 17.75 -7.48 8.75
C SER A 185 17.12 -7.19 10.10
N LEU A 186 17.98 -7.11 11.10
CA LEU A 186 17.64 -6.72 12.46
C LEU A 186 17.84 -5.21 12.62
N VAL A 187 16.75 -4.46 12.76
CA VAL A 187 16.78 -3.02 13.01
C VAL A 187 16.61 -2.79 14.50
N GLU A 188 17.60 -2.17 15.13
CA GLU A 188 17.55 -1.86 16.57
C GLU A 188 16.59 -0.69 16.86
N VAL A 189 15.82 -0.82 17.95
CA VAL A 189 14.81 0.15 18.37
C VAL A 189 15.15 0.65 19.77
N ILE A 190 15.82 1.79 19.84
CA ILE A 190 16.31 2.38 21.09
C ILE A 190 15.32 3.45 21.58
N GLY A 191 14.43 3.07 22.49
CA GLY A 191 13.48 3.97 23.14
C GLY A 191 12.50 4.67 22.18
N PRO A 192 11.85 5.76 22.63
CA PRO A 192 10.86 6.50 21.83
C PRO A 192 11.43 7.03 20.50
N THR A 193 12.64 7.57 20.51
CA THR A 193 13.30 8.07 19.29
C THR A 193 13.59 6.94 18.31
N GLY A 194 14.03 5.78 18.79
CA GLY A 194 14.24 4.59 17.97
C GLY A 194 12.95 4.08 17.33
N ALA A 195 11.83 4.08 18.07
CA ALA A 195 10.53 3.71 17.54
C ALA A 195 10.08 4.65 16.40
N LEU A 196 10.28 5.97 16.58
CA LEU A 196 9.99 6.94 15.52
C LEU A 196 10.87 6.72 14.29
N ASN A 197 12.18 6.54 14.48
CA ASN A 197 13.11 6.28 13.39
C ASN A 197 12.75 5.01 12.62
N LEU A 198 12.39 3.95 13.33
CA LEU A 198 11.91 2.71 12.73
C LEU A 198 10.70 2.98 11.83
N ILE A 199 9.65 3.61 12.38
CA ILE A 199 8.42 3.92 11.64
C ILE A 199 8.73 4.76 10.39
N GLN A 200 9.61 5.76 10.48
CA GLN A 200 9.98 6.60 9.34
C GLN A 200 10.80 5.85 8.28
N THR A 201 11.64 4.90 8.71
CA THR A 201 12.57 4.20 7.81
C THR A 201 11.89 3.04 7.08
N VAL A 202 11.10 2.24 7.78
CA VAL A 202 10.47 1.02 7.22
C VAL A 202 8.97 1.15 6.98
N GLY A 203 8.37 2.25 7.45
CA GLY A 203 6.93 2.48 7.32
C GLY A 203 6.50 2.64 5.87
N VAL A 204 5.48 1.90 5.48
CA VAL A 204 4.91 1.95 4.13
C VAL A 204 3.60 2.73 4.15
N GLY A 205 3.47 3.73 3.29
CA GLY A 205 2.25 4.51 3.16
C GLY A 205 1.05 3.66 2.74
N ILE A 206 -0.10 3.85 3.41
CA ILE A 206 -1.35 3.15 3.11
C ILE A 206 -2.55 4.11 3.15
N THR A 207 -3.49 3.89 2.23
CA THR A 207 -4.77 4.62 2.18
C THR A 207 -5.76 4.09 3.21
N ASN A 208 -6.74 4.91 3.59
CA ASN A 208 -7.78 4.51 4.56
C ASN A 208 -8.58 3.30 4.04
N THR A 209 -8.91 3.29 2.74
CA THR A 209 -9.60 2.18 2.09
C THR A 209 -8.83 0.86 2.21
N ASN A 210 -7.51 0.87 1.97
CA ASN A 210 -6.70 -0.35 2.04
C ASN A 210 -6.45 -0.78 3.48
N LEU A 211 -6.21 0.17 4.38
CA LEU A 211 -6.02 -0.13 5.79
C LEU A 211 -7.27 -0.79 6.41
N ASN A 212 -8.47 -0.37 6.00
CA ASN A 212 -9.74 -0.96 6.46
C ASN A 212 -9.99 -2.38 5.94
N ARG A 213 -9.21 -2.87 4.98
CA ARG A 213 -9.25 -4.28 4.53
C ARG A 213 -8.46 -5.21 5.46
N ILE A 214 -7.81 -4.66 6.48
CA ILE A 214 -7.07 -5.41 7.49
C ILE A 214 -7.85 -5.31 8.81
N SER A 215 -8.26 -6.45 9.34
CA SER A 215 -8.95 -6.52 10.63
C SER A 215 -8.05 -6.00 11.75
N GLN A 216 -8.63 -5.29 12.71
CA GLN A 216 -7.98 -4.96 13.98
C GLN A 216 -8.05 -6.14 14.94
#